data_AF-A0A9P5X0K0-F1
#
_entry.id   AF-A0A9P5X0K0-F1
#
_cell.length_a   1.000
_cell.length_b   1.000
_cell.length_c   1.000
_cell.angle_alpha   90.00
_cell.angle_beta   90.00
_cell.angle_gamma   90.00
#
_symmetry.space_group_name_H-M   'P 1'
#
loop_
_entity.id
_entity.type
_entity.pdbx_description
1 polymer ?
#
loop_
_entity_poly.entity_id
_entity_poly.type
_entity_poly.pdbx_seq_one_letter_code
_entity_poly.pdbx_strand_id
1 'polypeptide(L)'
;EYPWWPTFDPDSCITLSDLSDPHPITATPTGDPQAQIPTTPFPNKPPHWPFSNKTIQGFMAWLNNGNTTKSESEANALVQDWVLSPDFHAKDMANF
;
A
#
# COMPACT_ATOMS: atom_id res chain seq x y z
N GLU A 1 -25.30 6.10 34.08
CA GLU A 1 -25.17 5.02 33.08
C GLU A 1 -24.88 5.64 31.73
N TYR A 2 -23.88 5.14 31.00
CA TYR A 2 -23.65 5.55 29.61
C TYR A 2 -24.56 4.69 28.70
N PRO A 3 -25.24 5.28 27.69
CA PRO A 3 -26.00 4.49 26.72
C PRO A 3 -25.08 3.53 25.98
N TRP A 4 -25.49 2.27 25.87
CA TRP A 4 -24.65 1.13 25.44
C TRP A 4 -24.43 1.07 23.91
N TRP A 5 -24.95 2.05 23.20
CA TRP A 5 -24.93 2.13 21.74
C TRP A 5 -24.80 3.60 21.35
N PRO A 6 -23.80 3.96 20.54
CA PRO A 6 -23.81 5.25 19.86
C PRO A 6 -25.06 5.31 18.98
N THR A 7 -25.94 6.28 19.22
CA THR A 7 -27.06 6.61 18.31
C THR A 7 -26.58 7.29 17.03
N PHE A 8 -25.31 7.69 17.01
CA PHE A 8 -24.65 8.35 15.90
C PHE A 8 -23.78 7.35 15.17
N ASP A 9 -24.12 7.07 13.92
CA ASP A 9 -23.28 6.33 12.99
C ASP A 9 -22.19 7.29 12.48
N PRO A 10 -20.90 7.09 12.83
CA PRO A 10 -19.82 7.96 12.40
C PRO A 10 -19.61 7.97 10.89
N ASP A 11 -20.09 6.95 10.19
CA ASP A 11 -19.95 6.83 8.74
C ASP A 11 -21.16 7.42 8.00
N SER A 12 -22.21 7.85 8.71
CA SER A 12 -23.40 8.48 8.11
C SER A 12 -23.12 9.85 7.47
N CYS A 13 -22.03 10.51 7.86
CA CYS A 13 -21.59 11.77 7.26
C CYS A 13 -20.71 11.59 6.02
N ILE A 14 -20.38 10.34 5.65
CA ILE A 14 -19.48 10.02 4.55
C ILE A 14 -20.32 9.58 3.34
N THR A 15 -20.26 10.34 2.25
CA THR A 15 -20.94 9.97 1.01
C THR A 15 -20.05 9.04 0.17
N LEU A 16 -20.67 8.27 -0.74
CA LEU A 16 -19.90 7.46 -1.71
C LEU A 16 -18.97 8.32 -2.58
N SER A 17 -19.33 9.57 -2.82
CA SER A 17 -18.46 10.52 -3.53
C SER A 17 -17.21 10.87 -2.72
N ASP A 18 -17.34 11.10 -1.40
CA ASP A 18 -16.20 11.37 -0.51
C ASP A 18 -15.19 10.22 -0.47
N LEU A 19 -15.65 8.98 -0.69
CA LEU A 19 -14.81 7.77 -0.76
C LEU A 19 -14.29 7.47 -2.16
N SER A 20 -15.02 7.86 -3.20
CA SER A 20 -14.70 7.57 -4.60
C SER A 20 -13.68 8.55 -5.16
N ASP A 21 -13.71 9.79 -4.69
CA ASP A 21 -12.79 10.81 -5.15
C ASP A 21 -11.51 10.74 -4.32
N PRO A 22 -10.32 10.64 -4.95
CA PRO A 22 -9.07 10.95 -4.26
C PRO A 22 -9.06 12.45 -3.96
N HIS A 23 -9.75 12.87 -2.89
CA HIS A 23 -9.83 14.26 -2.51
C HIS A 23 -8.43 14.78 -2.16
N PRO A 24 -7.96 15.87 -2.82
CA PRO A 24 -6.93 16.70 -2.23
C PRO A 24 -7.51 17.26 -0.94
N ILE A 25 -6.83 17.03 0.19
CA ILE A 25 -7.11 17.69 1.46
C ILE A 25 -7.09 19.20 1.21
N THR A 26 -8.27 19.80 1.05
CA THR A 26 -8.40 21.25 1.02
C THR A 26 -8.72 21.66 2.44
N ALA A 27 -7.66 21.83 3.22
CA ALA A 27 -7.74 22.51 4.50
C ALA A 27 -8.32 23.92 4.24
N THR A 28 -9.49 24.20 4.80
CA THR A 28 -10.00 25.55 4.96
C THR A 28 -8.96 26.40 5.70
N PRO A 29 -8.79 27.69 5.36
CA PRO A 29 -7.83 28.54 6.03
C PRO A 29 -8.40 28.92 7.41
N THR A 30 -8.05 28.14 8.42
CA THR A 30 -7.93 28.65 9.78
C THR A 30 -6.62 28.11 10.32
N GLY A 31 -5.55 28.80 9.92
CA GLY A 31 -4.22 28.76 10.53
C GLY A 31 -3.54 27.40 10.61
N ASP A 32 -2.91 26.95 9.51
CA ASP A 32 -1.53 26.45 9.51
C ASP A 32 -1.11 26.10 8.06
N PRO A 33 0.15 26.31 7.65
CA PRO A 33 0.58 26.09 6.27
C PRO A 33 0.77 24.60 6.00
N GLN A 34 -0.33 23.88 5.73
CA GLN A 34 -0.26 22.54 5.15
C GLN A 34 0.14 22.64 3.67
N ALA A 35 1.30 22.05 3.38
CA ALA A 35 1.90 21.95 2.07
C ALA A 35 0.89 21.43 1.03
N GLN A 36 0.61 22.26 0.03
CA GLN A 36 -0.15 21.87 -1.16
C GLN A 36 0.65 20.81 -1.92
N ILE A 37 0.22 19.55 -1.84
CA ILE A 37 0.76 18.50 -2.71
C ILE A 37 -0.09 18.52 -3.99
N PRO A 38 0.48 18.84 -5.17
CA PRO A 38 -0.30 18.93 -6.40
C PRO A 38 -0.92 17.58 -6.75
N THR A 39 -2.26 17.54 -6.78
CA THR A 39 -3.00 16.38 -7.30
C THR A 39 -2.99 16.48 -8.82
N THR A 40 -1.93 15.93 -9.41
CA THR A 40 -1.93 15.61 -10.83
C THR A 40 -2.72 14.31 -11.02
N PRO A 41 -3.70 14.23 -11.93
CA PRO A 41 -4.24 12.94 -12.33
C PRO A 41 -3.04 12.17 -12.88
N PHE A 42 -2.62 11.07 -12.26
CA PHE A 42 -1.38 10.41 -12.65
C PHE A 42 -1.61 9.63 -13.96
N PRO A 43 -1.39 10.19 -15.16
CA PRO A 43 -1.80 9.56 -16.40
C PRO A 43 -0.70 8.62 -16.91
N ASN A 44 0.34 8.36 -16.11
CA ASN A 44 1.56 7.71 -16.56
C ASN A 44 2.31 6.98 -15.43
N LYS A 45 1.57 6.40 -14.49
CA LYS A 45 2.18 5.55 -13.47
C LYS A 45 2.64 4.24 -14.12
N PRO A 46 3.86 3.78 -13.84
CA PRO A 46 4.29 2.49 -14.33
C PRO A 46 3.37 1.38 -13.77
N PRO A 47 3.27 0.22 -14.45
CA PRO A 47 2.37 -0.87 -14.04
C PRO A 47 2.72 -1.46 -12.67
N HIS A 48 3.91 -1.17 -12.15
CA HIS A 48 4.37 -1.58 -10.83
C HIS A 48 4.17 -0.53 -9.74
N TRP A 49 3.58 0.63 -10.06
CA TRP A 49 3.18 1.60 -9.04
C TRP A 49 2.25 0.94 -8.00
N PRO A 50 2.44 1.16 -6.69
CA PRO A 50 3.33 2.13 -6.04
C PRO A 50 4.77 1.66 -5.77
N PHE A 51 5.12 0.45 -6.18
CA PHE A 51 6.44 -0.12 -5.93
C PHE A 51 7.50 0.48 -6.85
N SER A 52 8.77 0.38 -6.47
CA SER A 52 9.90 0.93 -7.25
C SER A 52 10.28 0.08 -8.46
N ASN A 53 9.92 -1.21 -8.47
CA ASN A 53 10.15 -2.12 -9.60
C ASN A 53 9.14 -3.27 -9.62
N LYS A 54 9.10 -4.01 -10.73
CA LYS A 54 8.20 -5.16 -10.94
C LYS A 54 8.49 -6.33 -9.98
N THR A 55 9.75 -6.53 -9.60
CA THR A 55 10.14 -7.63 -8.69
C THR A 55 9.57 -7.43 -7.30
N ILE A 56 9.64 -6.21 -6.76
CA ILE A 56 9.07 -5.83 -5.46
C ILE A 56 7.54 -5.97 -5.52
N GLN A 57 6.90 -5.51 -6.60
CA GLN A 57 5.46 -5.70 -6.80
C GLN A 57 5.09 -7.19 -6.76
N GLY A 58 5.81 -8.04 -7.51
CA GLY A 58 5.56 -9.48 -7.55
C GLY A 58 5.80 -10.14 -6.20
N PHE A 59 6.87 -9.75 -5.49
CA PHE A 59 7.17 -10.24 -4.15
C PHE A 59 6.06 -9.88 -3.17
N MET A 60 5.58 -8.64 -3.17
CA MET A 60 4.47 -8.21 -2.32
C MET A 60 3.15 -8.90 -2.69
N ALA A 61 2.90 -9.16 -3.98
CA ALA A 61 1.74 -9.94 -4.40
C ALA A 61 1.82 -11.40 -3.93
N TRP A 62 3.00 -12.03 -3.98
CA TRP A 62 3.24 -13.38 -3.45
C TRP A 62 3.11 -13.44 -1.93
N LEU A 63 3.65 -12.44 -1.24
CA LEU A 63 3.60 -12.32 0.22
C LEU A 63 2.14 -12.24 0.69
N ASN A 64 1.35 -11.39 0.03
CA ASN A 64 -0.05 -11.14 0.36
C ASN A 64 -1.03 -12.09 -0.37
N ASN A 65 -0.53 -13.15 -1.01
CA ASN A 65 -1.39 -14.15 -1.63
C ASN A 65 -2.08 -14.95 -0.52
N GLY A 66 -3.32 -14.58 -0.19
CA GLY A 66 -4.10 -15.00 0.98
C GLY A 66 -4.40 -16.49 1.13
N ASN A 67 -3.73 -17.35 0.36
CA ASN A 67 -3.74 -18.80 0.50
C ASN A 67 -2.83 -19.30 1.64
N THR A 68 -1.81 -18.51 2.04
CA THR A 68 -0.88 -18.90 3.11
C THR A 68 -0.48 -17.66 3.91
N THR A 69 -0.63 -17.73 5.24
CA THR A 69 -0.13 -16.71 6.16
C THR A 69 1.39 -16.78 6.17
N LYS A 70 2.04 -16.01 5.30
CA LYS A 70 3.48 -15.85 5.31
C LYS A 70 3.82 -14.76 6.30
N SER A 71 4.72 -15.06 7.24
CA SER A 71 5.16 -14.03 8.18
C SER A 71 6.10 -13.05 7.49
N GLU A 72 6.08 -11.79 7.93
CA GLU A 72 7.03 -10.78 7.48
C GLU A 72 8.48 -11.21 7.79
N SER A 73 8.69 -11.91 8.90
CA SER A 73 9.98 -12.48 9.28
C SER A 73 10.49 -13.52 8.29
N GLU A 74 9.63 -14.43 7.80
CA GLU A 74 10.03 -15.42 6.79
C GLU A 74 10.28 -14.76 5.43
N ALA A 75 9.50 -13.76 5.08
CA ALA A 75 9.69 -12.99 3.87
C ALA A 75 11.05 -12.27 3.89
N ASN A 76 11.40 -11.66 5.03
CA ASN A 76 12.69 -10.99 5.19
C ASN A 76 13.85 -12.01 5.19
N ALA A 77 13.69 -13.14 5.87
CA ALA A 77 14.69 -14.23 5.84
C ALA A 77 14.93 -14.72 4.41
N LEU A 78 13.89 -14.92 3.60
CA LEU A 78 14.04 -15.32 2.20
C LEU A 78 14.86 -14.30 1.38
N VAL A 79 14.65 -13.00 1.61
CA VAL A 79 15.42 -11.96 0.90
C VAL A 79 16.88 -11.99 1.34
N GLN A 80 17.16 -12.06 2.64
CA GLN A 80 18.52 -12.03 3.17
C GLN A 80 19.30 -13.30 2.83
N ASP A 81 18.68 -14.45 3.08
CA ASP A 81 19.37 -15.74 3.03
C ASP A 81 19.51 -16.25 1.60
N TRP A 82 18.57 -15.90 0.71
CA TRP A 82 18.52 -16.47 -0.64
C TRP A 82 18.76 -15.40 -1.70
N VAL A 83 17.98 -14.31 -1.70
CA VAL A 83 18.08 -13.31 -2.78
C VAL A 83 19.38 -12.50 -2.73
N LEU A 84 19.87 -12.21 -1.51
CA LEU A 84 21.12 -11.47 -1.29
C LEU A 84 22.33 -12.38 -1.07
N SER A 85 22.16 -13.70 -1.14
CA SER A 85 23.25 -14.64 -0.99
C SER A 85 24.28 -14.48 -2.12
N PRO A 86 25.59 -14.58 -1.83
CA PRO A 86 26.63 -14.52 -2.86
C PRO A 86 26.53 -15.66 -3.89
N ASP A 87 25.89 -16.77 -3.51
CA ASP A 87 25.69 -17.92 -4.38
C ASP A 87 24.44 -17.79 -5.26
N PHE A 88 23.62 -16.75 -5.06
CA PHE A 88 22.40 -16.56 -5.82
C PHE A 88 22.67 -16.02 -7.23
N HIS A 89 22.37 -16.86 -8.22
CA HIS A 89 22.49 -16.50 -9.62
C HIS A 89 21.13 -16.62 -10.30
N ALA A 90 20.56 -15.50 -10.73
CA ALA A 90 19.25 -15.47 -11.38
C ALA A 90 19.15 -16.36 -12.63
N LYS A 91 20.29 -16.65 -13.28
CA LYS A 91 20.36 -17.56 -14.44
C LYS A 91 20.05 -19.01 -14.07
N ASP A 92 20.40 -19.44 -12.86
CA ASP A 92 20.18 -20.81 -12.41
C ASP A 92 18.70 -21.07 -12.15
N MET A 93 17.93 -20.02 -11.83
CA MET A 93 16.47 -20.08 -11.69
C MET A 93 15.72 -20.06 -13.03
N ALA A 94 16.39 -19.75 -14.14
CA ALA A 94 15.71 -19.64 -15.44
C ALA A 94 15.20 -20.99 -15.98
N ASN A 95 15.72 -22.11 -15.46
CA ASN A 95 15.36 -23.47 -15.87
C ASN A 95 14.83 -24.34 -14.72
N PHE A 96 14.46 -23.72 -13.59
CA PHE A 96 13.90 -24.41 -12.44
C PHE A 96 12.39 -24.65 -12.62
#